data_AF-A0A847NTV6-F1
#
_entry.id   AF-A0A847NTV6-F1
#
_cell.length_a   1.000
_cell.length_b   1.000
_cell.length_c   1.000
_cell.angle_alpha   90.00
_cell.angle_beta   90.00
_cell.angle_gamma   90.00
#
_symmetry.space_group_name_H-M   'P 1'
#
loop_
_entity.id
_entity.type
_entity.pdbx_description
1 polymer ?
#
loop_
_entity_poly.entity_id
_entity_poly.type
_entity_poly.pdbx_seq_one_letter_code
_entity_poly.pdbx_strand_id
1 'polypeptide(L)'
;MTSKETLITLYGCRDMLTLIETPKLDFHHIIKECNGGPRTVKNGALLEKPSHNWLHSLENQDIELYLLINECFQLYKKCIDLKQQGLIDMYEQEVVPEVRRILTLKIKDPDYRRKLAL
;
A
#
# COMPACT_ATOMS: atom_id res chain seq x y z
N MET A 1 -20.26 -4.10 -8.12
CA MET A 1 -18.80 -4.23 -8.01
C MET A 1 -18.33 -3.22 -6.97
N THR A 2 -17.61 -3.67 -5.95
CA THR A 2 -17.06 -2.79 -4.89
C THR A 2 -15.81 -2.04 -5.40
N SER A 3 -15.41 -0.96 -4.72
CA SER A 3 -14.18 -0.22 -5.07
C SER A 3 -12.93 -1.10 -4.98
N LYS A 4 -12.91 -2.09 -4.07
CA LYS A 4 -11.85 -3.10 -3.96
C LYS A 4 -11.83 -4.03 -5.18
N GLU A 5 -12.98 -4.58 -5.57
CA GLU A 5 -13.07 -5.43 -6.76
C GLU A 5 -12.63 -4.68 -8.01
N THR A 6 -13.04 -3.41 -8.13
CA THR A 6 -12.63 -2.56 -9.26
C THR A 6 -11.12 -2.31 -9.26
N LEU A 7 -10.49 -2.08 -8.10
CA LEU A 7 -9.04 -1.97 -7.99
C LEU A 7 -8.34 -3.26 -8.45
N ILE A 8 -8.84 -4.43 -8.04
CA ILE A 8 -8.27 -5.73 -8.43
C ILE A 8 -8.36 -5.92 -9.94
N THR A 9 -9.48 -5.56 -10.56
CA THR A 9 -9.65 -5.62 -12.01
C THR A 9 -8.70 -4.68 -12.75
N LEU A 10 -8.46 -3.47 -12.23
CA LEU A 10 -7.64 -2.46 -12.91
C LEU A 10 -6.13 -2.67 -12.71
N TYR A 11 -5.71 -3.03 -11.51
CA TYR A 11 -4.29 -3.00 -11.11
C TYR A 11 -3.71 -4.36 -10.72
N GLY A 12 -4.53 -5.42 -10.81
CA GLY A 12 -4.17 -6.78 -10.47
C GLY A 12 -4.41 -7.12 -8.99
N CYS A 13 -4.37 -8.43 -8.71
CA CYS A 13 -4.58 -8.98 -7.38
C CYS A 13 -3.26 -8.99 -6.57
N ARG A 14 -2.68 -7.81 -6.37
CA ARG A 14 -1.39 -7.63 -5.68
C ARG A 14 -1.39 -6.49 -4.68
N ASP A 15 -0.58 -6.64 -3.64
CA ASP A 15 -0.25 -5.54 -2.73
C ASP A 15 0.52 -4.45 -3.49
N MET A 16 0.10 -3.19 -3.40
CA MET A 16 0.69 -2.09 -4.18
C MET A 16 2.03 -1.57 -3.63
N LEU A 17 2.43 -2.02 -2.45
CA LEU A 17 3.65 -1.63 -1.75
C LEU A 17 4.72 -2.73 -1.84
N THR A 18 4.30 -3.99 -1.83
CA THR A 18 5.18 -5.17 -1.88
C THR A 18 5.06 -5.96 -3.17
N LEU A 19 4.05 -5.73 -4.01
CA LEU A 19 3.74 -6.50 -5.22
C LEU A 19 3.53 -8.00 -4.99
N ILE A 20 3.27 -8.41 -3.76
CA ILE A 20 2.92 -9.80 -3.48
C ILE A 20 1.50 -10.06 -4.00
N GLU A 21 1.37 -11.06 -4.86
CA GLU A 21 0.08 -11.50 -5.39
C GLU A 21 -0.66 -12.33 -4.34
N THR A 22 -1.88 -11.94 -3.99
CA THR A 22 -2.70 -12.65 -3.01
C THR A 22 -4.16 -12.21 -3.10
N PRO A 23 -5.14 -13.11 -2.92
CA PRO A 23 -6.54 -12.72 -2.82
C PRO A 23 -6.88 -12.02 -1.48
N LYS A 24 -5.99 -12.09 -0.49
CA LYS A 24 -6.19 -11.54 0.87
C LYS A 24 -5.73 -10.09 0.98
N LEU A 25 -6.31 -9.23 0.14
CA LEU A 25 -6.02 -7.80 0.12
C LEU A 25 -7.12 -7.00 0.83
N ASP A 26 -6.74 -5.95 1.53
CA ASP A 26 -7.66 -4.98 2.12
C ASP A 26 -7.67 -3.69 1.29
N PHE A 27 -8.78 -2.97 1.38
CA PHE A 27 -8.89 -1.63 0.79
C PHE A 27 -8.30 -0.62 1.77
N HIS A 28 -7.18 -0.02 1.39
CA HIS A 28 -6.58 1.09 2.12
C HIS A 28 -7.12 2.42 1.61
N HIS A 29 -7.55 3.30 2.53
CA HIS A 29 -7.94 4.67 2.22
C HIS A 29 -6.70 5.58 2.23
N ILE A 30 -6.34 6.13 1.07
CA ILE A 30 -5.23 7.09 0.94
C ILE A 30 -5.54 8.38 1.72
N ILE A 31 -6.72 8.95 1.47
CA ILE A 31 -7.35 9.92 2.37
C ILE A 31 -8.31 9.15 3.24
N LYS A 32 -8.06 9.14 4.55
CA LYS A 32 -8.87 8.41 5.53
C LYS A 32 -10.34 8.82 5.50
N GLU A 33 -11.22 7.86 5.78
CA GLU A 33 -12.66 8.07 5.90
C GLU A 33 -13.01 9.12 6.97
N CYS A 34 -12.33 9.09 8.13
CA CYS A 34 -12.54 10.09 9.18
C CYS A 34 -12.15 11.53 8.77
N ASN A 35 -11.33 11.68 7.73
CA ASN A 35 -10.95 12.97 7.15
C ASN A 35 -11.82 13.30 5.92
N GLY A 36 -12.94 12.61 5.71
CA GLY A 36 -13.85 12.81 4.58
C GLY A 36 -13.40 12.14 3.28
N GLY A 37 -12.41 11.24 3.33
CA GLY A 37 -11.91 10.54 2.16
C GLY A 37 -12.93 9.53 1.60
N PRO A 38 -13.35 9.65 0.33
CA PRO A 38 -14.41 8.81 -0.21
C PRO A 38 -13.87 7.43 -0.60
N ARG A 39 -14.69 6.38 -0.45
CA ARG A 39 -14.33 5.00 -0.82
C ARG A 39 -14.36 4.76 -2.34
N THR A 40 -13.38 5.29 -3.05
CA THR A 40 -13.29 5.24 -4.52
C THR A 40 -12.01 4.56 -5.00
N VAL A 41 -11.96 4.14 -6.27
CA VAL A 41 -10.74 3.61 -6.91
C VAL A 41 -9.59 4.63 -6.83
N LYS A 42 -9.89 5.92 -7.03
CA LYS A 42 -8.90 6.99 -6.96
C LYS A 42 -8.29 7.12 -5.56
N ASN A 43 -9.11 7.00 -4.52
CA ASN A 43 -8.68 7.13 -3.13
C ASN A 43 -8.25 5.80 -2.47
N GLY A 44 -8.28 4.70 -3.21
CA GLY A 44 -8.00 3.37 -2.68
C GLY A 44 -6.64 2.82 -3.09
N ALA A 45 -6.03 2.01 -2.23
CA ALA A 45 -4.92 1.12 -2.59
C ALA A 45 -5.21 -0.31 -2.09
N LEU A 46 -4.59 -1.31 -2.72
CA LEU A 46 -4.69 -2.71 -2.30
C LEU A 46 -3.46 -3.05 -1.46
N LEU A 47 -3.67 -3.51 -0.23
CA LEU A 47 -2.58 -3.91 0.67
C LEU A 47 -2.90 -5.24 1.35
N GLU A 48 -1.88 -6.07 1.58
CA GLU A 48 -1.98 -7.18 2.52
C GLU A 48 -1.98 -6.67 3.96
N LYS A 49 -2.55 -7.44 4.88
CA LYS A 49 -2.68 -7.06 6.29
C LYS A 49 -1.35 -6.62 6.93
N PRO A 50 -0.20 -7.30 6.72
CA PRO A 50 1.10 -6.81 7.20
C PRO A 50 1.48 -5.41 6.71
N SER A 51 1.39 -5.15 5.40
CA SER A 51 1.68 -3.84 4.80
C SER A 51 0.72 -2.77 5.30
N HIS A 52 -0.57 -3.11 5.39
CA HIS A 52 -1.61 -2.19 5.85
C HIS A 52 -1.37 -1.76 7.30
N ASN A 53 -1.09 -2.71 8.18
CA ASN A 53 -0.80 -2.43 9.59
C ASN A 53 0.51 -1.66 9.77
N TRP A 54 1.53 -1.98 8.98
CA TRP A 54 2.79 -1.22 9.00
C TRP A 54 2.57 0.23 8.59
N LEU A 55 1.86 0.47 7.49
CA LEU A 55 1.56 1.81 7.01
C LEU A 55 0.76 2.60 8.04
N HIS A 56 -0.27 2.01 8.67
CA HIS A 56 -0.99 2.67 9.76
C HIS A 56 -0.09 3.01 10.95
N SER A 57 0.89 2.15 11.25
CA SER A 57 1.83 2.43 12.35
C SER A 57 2.72 3.65 12.08
N LEU A 58 2.99 3.96 10.79
CA LEU A 58 3.78 5.13 10.40
C LEU A 58 3.05 6.44 10.69
N GLU A 59 1.73 6.47 10.71
CA GLU A 59 0.96 7.69 11.02
C GLU A 59 1.37 8.34 12.35
N ASN A 60 1.77 7.51 13.32
CA ASN A 60 2.22 7.95 14.63
C ASN A 60 3.75 7.97 14.79
N GLN A 61 4.48 7.22 13.97
CA GLN A 61 5.94 7.05 14.09
C GLN A 61 6.72 7.97 13.15
N ASP A 62 6.18 8.20 11.95
CA ASP A 62 6.79 8.93 10.86
C ASP A 62 5.70 9.37 9.87
N ILE A 63 5.08 10.52 10.18
CA ILE A 63 3.98 11.06 9.39
C ILE A 63 4.41 11.46 7.97
N GLU A 64 5.67 11.88 7.80
CA GLU A 64 6.20 12.26 6.50
C GLU A 64 6.30 11.04 5.58
N LEU A 65 6.83 9.92 6.08
CA LEU A 65 6.88 8.68 5.33
C LEU A 65 5.48 8.13 5.03
N TYR A 66 4.54 8.24 5.97
CA TYR A 66 3.14 7.85 5.74
C TYR A 66 2.52 8.64 4.58
N LEU A 67 2.70 9.96 4.55
CA LEU A 67 2.19 10.83 3.49
C LEU A 67 2.87 10.53 2.15
N LEU A 68 4.19 10.32 2.16
CA LEU A 68 4.96 9.96 0.98
C LEU A 68 4.47 8.65 0.36
N ILE A 69 4.27 7.59 1.15
CA ILE A 69 3.77 6.30 0.64
C ILE A 69 2.37 6.46 0.04
N ASN A 70 1.52 7.26 0.67
CA ASN A 70 0.18 7.56 0.16
C ASN A 70 0.20 8.30 -1.18
N GLU A 71 1.12 9.25 -1.36
CA GLU A 71 1.36 9.92 -2.64
C GLU A 71 1.88 8.93 -3.68
N CYS A 72 2.82 8.05 -3.31
CA CYS A 72 3.34 7.00 -4.16
C CYS A 72 2.22 6.09 -4.71
N PHE A 73 1.20 5.73 -3.92
CA PHE A 73 0.06 4.96 -4.44
C PHE A 73 -0.70 5.68 -5.55
N GLN A 74 -0.90 6.99 -5.41
CA GLN A 74 -1.58 7.79 -6.44
C GLN A 74 -0.73 7.88 -7.70
N LEU A 75 0.57 8.16 -7.56
CA LEU A 75 1.51 8.24 -8.67
C LEU A 75 1.68 6.91 -9.38
N TYR A 76 1.80 5.82 -8.62
CA TYR A 76 1.97 4.47 -9.17
C TYR A 76 0.77 4.04 -10.01
N LYS A 77 -0.46 4.22 -9.48
CA LYS A 77 -1.69 3.97 -10.27
C LYS A 77 -1.76 4.84 -11.53
N LYS A 78 -1.40 6.13 -11.42
CA LYS A 78 -1.36 7.04 -12.57
C LYS A 78 -0.33 6.57 -13.62
N CYS A 79 0.82 6.06 -13.20
CA CYS A 79 1.82 5.50 -14.12
C CYS A 79 1.29 4.26 -14.84
N ILE A 80 0.56 3.37 -14.15
CA ILE A 80 -0.12 2.22 -14.75
C ILE A 80 -1.16 2.68 -15.78
N ASP A 81 -2.05 3.60 -15.40
CA ASP A 81 -3.11 4.12 -16.29
C ASP A 81 -2.54 4.74 -17.57
N LEU A 82 -1.41 5.45 -17.45
CA LEU A 82 -0.71 6.12 -18.54
C LEU A 82 0.32 5.24 -19.26
N LYS A 83 0.46 3.96 -18.87
CA LYS A 83 1.43 3.00 -19.42
C LYS A 83 2.88 3.52 -19.41
N GLN A 84 3.26 4.22 -18.33
CA GLN A 84 4.60 4.79 -18.16
C GLN A 84 5.59 3.74 -17.64
N GLN A 85 5.92 2.75 -18.49
CA GLN A 85 6.65 1.55 -18.08
C GLN A 85 7.97 1.85 -17.36
N GLY A 86 8.75 2.83 -17.82
CA GLY A 86 10.02 3.18 -17.14
C GLY A 86 9.85 3.67 -15.70
N LEU A 87 8.77 4.39 -15.39
CA LEU A 87 8.46 4.83 -14.02
C LEU A 87 7.91 3.69 -13.16
N ILE A 88 7.13 2.79 -13.78
CA ILE A 88 6.66 1.57 -13.13
C ILE A 88 7.88 0.74 -12.73
N ASP A 89 8.76 0.42 -13.68
CA ASP A 89 9.96 -0.39 -13.46
C ASP A 89 10.85 0.20 -12.37
N MET A 90 11.08 1.52 -12.38
CA MET A 90 11.85 2.21 -11.34
C MET A 90 11.23 2.01 -9.95
N TYR A 91 9.92 2.19 -9.80
CA TYR A 91 9.24 1.92 -8.53
C TYR A 91 9.36 0.44 -8.12
N GLU A 92 9.10 -0.49 -9.04
CA GLU A 92 9.16 -1.92 -8.76
C GLU A 92 10.58 -2.42 -8.43
N GLN A 93 11.63 -1.78 -8.96
CA GLN A 93 13.03 -2.16 -8.77
C GLN A 93 13.72 -1.44 -7.61
N GLU A 94 13.33 -0.21 -7.29
CA GLU A 94 14.01 0.59 -6.27
C GLU A 94 13.22 0.67 -4.96
N VAL A 95 11.90 0.88 -5.03
CA VAL A 95 11.07 1.09 -3.83
C VAL A 95 10.62 -0.23 -3.24
N VAL A 96 10.07 -1.13 -4.06
CA VAL A 96 9.47 -2.39 -3.59
C VAL A 96 10.47 -3.27 -2.83
N PRO A 97 11.73 -3.46 -3.26
CA PRO A 97 12.70 -4.26 -2.50
C PRO A 97 13.01 -3.67 -1.12
N GLU A 98 13.09 -2.36 -1.01
CA GLU A 98 13.38 -1.67 0.24
C GLU A 98 12.23 -1.79 1.23
N VAL A 99 10.98 -1.61 0.77
CA VAL A 99 9.79 -1.87 1.59
C VAL A 99 9.77 -3.32 2.06
N ARG A 100 9.98 -4.29 1.16
CA ARG A 100 10.02 -5.72 1.52
C ARG A 100 11.06 -6.00 2.59
N ARG A 101 12.24 -5.38 2.50
CA ARG A 101 13.31 -5.47 3.51
C ARG A 101 12.84 -4.93 4.86
N ILE A 102 12.24 -3.73 4.89
CA ILE A 102 11.72 -3.10 6.11
C ILE A 102 10.64 -3.96 6.76
N LEU A 103 9.64 -4.42 5.99
CA LEU A 103 8.57 -5.28 6.49
C LEU A 103 9.11 -6.59 7.03
N THR A 104 10.08 -7.21 6.35
CA THR A 104 10.72 -8.44 6.83
C THR A 104 11.40 -8.22 8.19
N LEU A 105 12.08 -7.10 8.37
CA LEU A 105 12.73 -6.76 9.65
C LEU A 105 11.71 -6.49 10.75
N LYS A 106 10.67 -5.68 10.46
CA LYS A 106 9.58 -5.39 11.40
C LYS A 106 8.84 -6.66 11.80
N ILE A 107 8.50 -7.54 10.87
CA ILE A 107 7.85 -8.82 11.18
C ILE A 107 8.76 -9.72 12.02
N LYS A 108 10.09 -9.61 11.96
CA LYS A 108 10.99 -10.39 12.83
C LYS A 108 11.16 -9.79 14.23
N ASP A 109 10.82 -8.51 14.41
CA ASP A 109 10.85 -7.83 15.70
C ASP A 109 9.73 -8.37 16.63
N PRO A 110 10.08 -9.00 17.77
CA PRO A 110 9.11 -9.55 18.71
C PRO A 110 8.14 -8.51 19.27
N ASP A 111 8.59 -7.28 19.48
CA ASP A 111 7.76 -6.22 20.05
C ASP A 111 6.76 -5.71 19.02
N TYR A 112 7.15 -5.67 17.75
CA TYR A 112 6.23 -5.38 16.64
C TYR A 112 5.18 -6.49 16.46
N ARG A 113 5.58 -7.77 16.55
CA ARG A 113 4.65 -8.91 16.46
C ARG A 113 3.55 -8.86 17.53
N ARG A 114 3.90 -8.51 18.77
CA ARG A 114 2.93 -8.39 19.88
C ARG A 114 1.87 -7.33 19.60
N LYS A 115 2.22 -6.24 18.91
CA LYS A 115 1.29 -5.17 18.51
C LYS A 115 0.37 -5.55 17.34
N LEU A 116 0.73 -6.54 16.53
CA LEU A 116 -0.08 -7.02 15.40
C LEU A 116 -1.12 -8.10 15.77
N ALA A 117 -0.96 -8.74 16.94
CA ALA A 117 -1.79 -9.84 17.41
C ALA A 117 -2.99 -9.41 18.29
N LEU A 118 -3.15 -8.10 18.48
CA LEU A 118 -4.29 -7.44 19.14
C LEU A 118 -5.16 -6.76 18.07
#